data_AF-A0A1H6DXQ5-F1
#
_entry.id   AF-A0A1H6DXQ5-F1
#
_cell.length_a   1.000
_cell.length_b   1.000
_cell.length_c   1.000
_cell.angle_alpha   90.00
_cell.angle_beta   90.00
_cell.angle_gamma   90.00
#
_symmetry.space_group_name_H-M   'P 1'
#
loop_
_entity.id
_entity.type
_entity.pdbx_description
1 polymer ?
#
loop_
_entity_poly.entity_id
_entity_poly.type
_entity_poly.pdbx_seq_one_letter_code
_entity_poly.pdbx_strand_id
1 'polypeptide(L)'
;MQTNLGDLDPESVPADSSLPSYLQARTLLAGAIEAVGGEGNIRRLRNVSLSYTGYRNMINQSRRAFPPWDREPASGTVVVDREGGRMFAENYTSYPGIGRFGGAWALKGDQGAHWEPARNHHGSEVIGHYSRRDADGPWAMIPRWISPLMLLDAWDSGINLRSLGSTMRNGRLMHALAWTQRDGVTITLLVDAGSGAFSGFESIRDCGVYGDVTDRVEYSGQRSVGGVCFPVRRTDWFNGEIARELALDFSVDAELADSQFELPPGYGQPQERDTGERLRSVADGVYLDTHMGGVMIVEFRDFLAVVDCPDGFHAADSTIVALRDAFPNKPVRYVVPSHTHGDHGGGARAYFHAGATLLTTPGHVEFYRQLAQVRRTMAPDPYVAMGSGPSIEDFRGERVISDGSQTMVLYDIGPNAHSEELTMVHLPRQGIVWQADVYFSPATGRGVNPAMPIGIDFARKLKSLGIDDFTALLEGHNSRIVTSAEFRRALALSDYHNY
;
A
#
# COMPACT_ATOMS: atom_id res chain seq x y z
N MET A 1 30.91 -24.50 -38.70
CA MET A 1 31.22 -25.45 -37.61
C MET A 1 30.04 -25.41 -36.65
N GLN A 2 29.12 -26.37 -36.75
CA GLN A 2 28.05 -26.58 -35.78
C GLN A 2 28.65 -27.31 -34.59
N THR A 3 28.73 -26.67 -33.44
CA THR A 3 29.02 -27.35 -32.17
C THR A 3 27.71 -27.85 -31.60
N ASN A 4 27.53 -29.18 -31.62
CA ASN A 4 26.52 -29.90 -30.88
C ASN A 4 26.67 -29.57 -29.38
N LEU A 5 25.67 -28.94 -28.78
CA LEU A 5 25.57 -28.70 -27.33
C LEU A 5 25.09 -29.96 -26.55
N GLY A 6 25.13 -31.14 -27.18
CA GLY A 6 24.58 -32.39 -26.65
C GLY A 6 25.48 -33.15 -25.68
N ASP A 7 26.76 -32.78 -25.54
CA ASP A 7 27.76 -33.57 -24.80
C ASP A 7 28.55 -32.75 -23.78
N LEU A 8 27.88 -31.89 -22.99
CA LEU A 8 28.50 -31.40 -21.75
C LEU A 8 28.18 -32.39 -20.63
N ASP A 9 29.20 -33.17 -20.25
CA ASP A 9 29.18 -34.07 -19.10
C ASP A 9 28.75 -33.29 -17.83
N PRO A 10 27.65 -33.68 -17.16
CA PRO A 10 27.16 -32.99 -15.96
C PRO A 10 28.17 -32.97 -14.81
N GLU A 11 29.20 -33.82 -14.82
CA GLU A 11 30.28 -33.83 -13.83
C GLU A 11 31.40 -32.78 -14.08
N SER A 12 31.35 -32.05 -15.21
CA SER A 12 32.37 -31.02 -15.54
C SER A 12 32.06 -29.62 -15.03
N VAL A 13 30.93 -29.43 -14.33
CA VAL A 13 30.55 -28.11 -13.80
C VAL A 13 31.44 -27.78 -12.60
N PRO A 14 32.17 -26.64 -12.62
CA PRO A 14 32.97 -26.22 -11.48
C PRO A 14 32.14 -26.13 -10.19
N ALA A 15 32.67 -26.61 -9.08
CA ALA A 15 31.98 -26.64 -7.79
C ALA A 15 31.60 -25.25 -7.23
N ASP A 16 32.19 -24.18 -7.77
CA ASP A 16 31.94 -22.76 -7.48
C ASP A 16 30.95 -22.10 -8.47
N SER A 17 30.35 -22.86 -9.38
CA SER A 17 29.38 -22.36 -10.36
C SER A 17 27.96 -22.26 -9.81
N SER A 18 27.21 -21.24 -10.25
CA SER A 18 25.76 -21.13 -10.01
C SER A 18 24.90 -21.92 -11.01
N LEU A 19 25.54 -22.53 -12.03
CA LEU A 19 24.87 -23.34 -13.05
C LEU A 19 24.02 -24.49 -12.47
N PRO A 20 24.46 -25.25 -11.45
CA PRO A 20 23.64 -26.30 -10.85
C PRO A 20 22.34 -25.77 -10.24
N SER A 21 22.37 -24.60 -9.59
CA SER A 21 21.17 -23.95 -9.03
C SER A 21 20.18 -23.57 -10.14
N TYR A 22 20.67 -23.01 -11.24
CA TYR A 22 19.84 -22.69 -12.41
C TYR A 22 19.24 -23.96 -13.05
N LEU A 23 20.06 -24.98 -13.31
CA LEU A 23 19.59 -26.24 -13.93
C LEU A 23 18.56 -26.95 -13.05
N GLN A 24 18.80 -27.00 -11.74
CA GLN A 24 17.83 -27.56 -10.79
C GLN A 24 16.50 -26.80 -10.84
N ALA A 25 16.55 -25.46 -10.82
CA ALA A 25 15.35 -24.64 -10.88
C ALA A 25 14.60 -24.81 -12.20
N ARG A 26 15.32 -24.92 -13.33
CA ARG A 26 14.74 -25.19 -14.64
C ARG A 26 13.99 -26.51 -14.67
N THR A 27 14.60 -27.58 -14.18
CA THR A 27 13.96 -28.90 -14.13
C THR A 27 12.69 -28.89 -13.27
N LEU A 28 12.77 -28.28 -12.07
CA LEU A 28 11.63 -28.19 -11.16
C LEU A 28 10.49 -27.33 -11.73
N LEU A 29 10.83 -26.19 -12.33
CA LEU A 29 9.84 -25.30 -12.94
C LEU A 29 9.17 -25.96 -14.16
N ALA A 30 9.91 -26.71 -14.98
CA ALA A 30 9.34 -27.48 -16.08
C ALA A 30 8.29 -28.48 -15.57
N GLY A 31 8.59 -29.21 -14.49
CA GLY A 31 7.63 -30.11 -13.86
C GLY A 31 6.37 -29.40 -13.34
N ALA A 32 6.54 -28.23 -12.72
CA ALA A 32 5.40 -27.42 -12.25
C ALA A 32 4.54 -26.89 -13.41
N ILE A 33 5.15 -26.53 -14.54
CA ILE A 33 4.44 -26.12 -15.76
C ILE A 33 3.65 -27.29 -16.35
N GLU A 34 4.24 -28.47 -16.45
CA GLU A 34 3.54 -29.68 -16.91
C GLU A 34 2.37 -30.03 -16.00
N ALA A 35 2.53 -29.91 -14.68
CA ALA A 35 1.46 -30.16 -13.70
C ALA A 35 0.23 -29.25 -13.87
N VAL A 36 0.38 -28.06 -14.43
CA VAL A 36 -0.74 -27.13 -14.70
C VAL A 36 -1.26 -27.20 -16.13
N GLY A 37 -0.81 -28.17 -16.94
CA GLY A 37 -1.27 -28.37 -18.31
C GLY A 37 -0.19 -28.19 -19.38
N GLY A 38 1.04 -27.84 -19.02
CA GLY A 38 2.19 -27.78 -19.92
C GLY A 38 2.33 -26.45 -20.68
N GLU A 39 3.56 -26.11 -21.04
CA GLU A 39 3.95 -24.81 -21.62
C GLU A 39 3.09 -24.47 -22.85
N GLY A 40 2.91 -25.45 -23.74
CA GLY A 40 2.16 -25.28 -24.97
C GLY A 40 0.69 -24.91 -24.75
N ASN A 41 0.03 -25.46 -23.73
CA ASN A 41 -1.36 -25.09 -23.43
C ASN A 41 -1.44 -23.69 -22.84
N ILE A 42 -0.57 -23.35 -21.89
CA ILE A 42 -0.58 -22.00 -21.27
C ILE A 42 -0.28 -20.94 -22.32
N ARG A 43 0.70 -21.18 -23.22
CA ARG A 43 1.04 -20.22 -24.28
C ARG A 43 -0.04 -20.08 -25.36
N ARG A 44 -0.90 -21.08 -25.55
CA ARG A 44 -2.03 -21.02 -26.50
C ARG A 44 -3.18 -20.14 -26.02
N LEU A 45 -3.29 -19.87 -24.72
CA LEU A 45 -4.33 -19.00 -24.18
C LEU A 45 -4.15 -17.59 -24.75
N ARG A 46 -5.15 -17.12 -25.50
CA ARG A 46 -5.24 -15.76 -26.05
C ARG A 46 -5.45 -14.76 -24.92
N ASN A 47 -6.36 -15.08 -24.00
CA ASN A 47 -6.59 -14.30 -22.80
C ASN A 47 -6.98 -15.18 -21.61
N VAL A 48 -6.78 -14.64 -20.41
CA VAL A 48 -7.21 -15.24 -19.15
C VAL A 48 -7.92 -14.19 -18.32
N SER A 49 -9.12 -14.53 -17.86
CA SER A 49 -9.92 -13.70 -16.96
C SER A 49 -10.12 -14.42 -15.63
N LEU A 50 -10.05 -13.66 -14.54
CA LEU A 50 -10.29 -14.08 -13.17
C LEU A 50 -11.34 -13.16 -12.57
N SER A 51 -12.37 -13.71 -11.93
CA SER A 51 -13.17 -13.01 -10.94
C SER A 51 -12.93 -13.64 -9.56
N TYR A 52 -12.95 -12.82 -8.52
CA TYR A 52 -12.79 -13.32 -7.16
C TYR A 52 -13.70 -12.62 -6.16
N THR A 53 -14.07 -13.35 -5.11
CA THR A 53 -14.82 -12.85 -3.96
C THR A 53 -14.32 -13.51 -2.68
N GLY A 54 -14.49 -12.84 -1.54
CA GLY A 54 -14.07 -13.37 -0.25
C GLY A 54 -13.92 -12.26 0.78
N TYR A 55 -12.89 -12.37 1.62
CA TYR A 55 -12.65 -11.42 2.70
C TYR A 55 -11.17 -11.02 2.80
N ARG A 56 -10.95 -9.82 3.35
CA ARG A 56 -9.64 -9.28 3.73
C ARG A 56 -9.65 -8.97 5.22
N ASN A 57 -8.62 -9.40 5.94
CA ASN A 57 -8.30 -8.88 7.26
C ASN A 57 -7.48 -7.59 7.06
N MET A 58 -7.92 -6.51 7.68
CA MET A 58 -7.36 -5.17 7.47
C MET A 58 -6.07 -4.97 8.29
N ILE A 59 -5.11 -5.88 8.16
CA ILE A 59 -3.79 -5.75 8.81
C ILE A 59 -3.16 -4.42 8.37
N ASN A 60 -2.64 -3.64 9.33
CA ASN A 60 -2.11 -2.28 9.15
C ASN A 60 -3.13 -1.20 8.73
N GLN A 61 -4.41 -1.54 8.64
CA GLN A 61 -5.48 -0.68 8.09
C GLN A 61 -6.81 -0.85 8.85
N SER A 62 -6.77 -1.54 9.99
CA SER A 62 -7.93 -1.84 10.85
C SER A 62 -8.18 -0.64 11.76
N ARG A 63 -9.40 -0.48 12.27
CA ARG A 63 -9.66 0.57 13.27
C ARG A 63 -8.85 0.40 14.55
N ARG A 64 -8.37 -0.82 14.79
CA ARG A 64 -7.53 -1.23 15.91
C ARG A 64 -6.09 -1.43 15.48
N ALA A 65 -5.16 -1.07 16.37
CA ALA A 65 -3.74 -1.31 16.22
C ALA A 65 -3.32 -2.80 16.33
N PHE A 66 -4.18 -3.63 16.93
CA PHE A 66 -3.91 -5.04 17.25
C PHE A 66 -5.07 -5.96 16.86
N PRO A 67 -4.83 -7.27 16.67
CA PRO A 67 -5.90 -8.21 16.37
C PRO A 67 -6.91 -8.33 17.54
N PRO A 68 -8.16 -8.74 17.27
CA PRO A 68 -8.68 -9.16 15.97
C PRO A 68 -8.85 -7.98 15.02
N TRP A 69 -8.33 -8.15 13.80
CA TRP A 69 -8.42 -7.16 12.73
C TRP A 69 -9.87 -7.02 12.25
N ASP A 70 -10.24 -5.81 11.82
CA ASP A 70 -11.45 -5.65 11.01
C ASP A 70 -11.38 -6.56 9.79
N ARG A 71 -12.51 -7.20 9.47
CA ARG A 71 -12.62 -8.16 8.38
C ARG A 71 -13.68 -7.68 7.40
N GLU A 72 -13.22 -7.36 6.19
CA GLU A 72 -14.03 -6.70 5.17
C GLU A 72 -14.23 -7.57 3.94
N PRO A 73 -15.38 -7.45 3.24
CA PRO A 73 -15.59 -8.12 1.96
C PRO A 73 -14.54 -7.69 0.93
N ALA A 74 -13.98 -8.64 0.20
CA ALA A 74 -13.04 -8.40 -0.88
C ALA A 74 -13.55 -9.00 -2.19
N SER A 75 -13.46 -8.26 -3.29
CA SER A 75 -13.82 -8.76 -4.62
C SER A 75 -13.01 -8.08 -5.72
N GLY A 76 -13.05 -8.60 -6.93
CA GLY A 76 -12.40 -7.98 -8.07
C GLY A 76 -12.36 -8.85 -9.32
N THR A 77 -11.80 -8.27 -10.36
CA THR A 77 -11.64 -8.87 -11.68
C THR A 77 -10.23 -8.62 -12.18
N VAL A 78 -9.61 -9.61 -12.82
CA VAL A 78 -8.34 -9.47 -13.53
C VAL A 78 -8.47 -10.07 -14.92
N VAL A 79 -8.05 -9.36 -15.95
CA VAL A 79 -8.02 -9.82 -17.34
C VAL A 79 -6.65 -9.54 -17.93
N VAL A 80 -6.00 -10.57 -18.43
CA VAL A 80 -4.75 -10.47 -19.19
C VAL A 80 -5.02 -10.96 -20.60
N ASP A 81 -5.01 -10.03 -21.56
CA ASP A 81 -5.13 -10.29 -22.99
C ASP A 81 -3.72 -10.31 -23.60
N ARG A 82 -3.24 -11.53 -23.86
CA ARG A 82 -1.88 -11.78 -24.36
C ARG A 82 -1.78 -11.51 -25.85
N GLU A 83 -2.86 -11.76 -26.59
CA GLU A 83 -2.93 -11.51 -28.04
C GLU A 83 -2.97 -10.00 -28.32
N GLY A 84 -3.77 -9.25 -27.56
CA GLY A 84 -3.89 -7.80 -27.69
C GLY A 84 -2.81 -6.98 -26.96
N GLY A 85 -1.93 -7.63 -26.17
CA GLY A 85 -0.88 -6.94 -25.40
C GLY A 85 -1.44 -5.94 -24.38
N ARG A 86 -2.53 -6.30 -23.71
CA ARG A 86 -3.29 -5.41 -22.83
C ARG A 86 -3.81 -6.12 -21.58
N MET A 87 -4.09 -5.35 -20.53
CA MET A 87 -4.65 -5.90 -19.29
C MET A 87 -5.65 -4.94 -18.66
N PHE A 88 -6.56 -5.53 -17.90
CA PHE A 88 -7.48 -4.84 -17.03
C PHE A 88 -7.46 -5.50 -15.65
N ALA A 89 -7.50 -4.71 -14.59
CA ALA A 89 -7.72 -5.22 -13.25
C ALA A 89 -8.59 -4.25 -12.47
N GLU A 90 -9.45 -4.76 -11.60
CA GLU A 90 -10.14 -3.95 -10.60
C GLU A 90 -10.25 -4.74 -9.30
N ASN A 91 -10.18 -4.04 -8.17
CA ASN A 91 -10.38 -4.63 -6.87
C ASN A 91 -11.26 -3.74 -6.00
N TYR A 92 -11.96 -4.37 -5.08
CA TYR A 92 -12.86 -3.70 -4.15
C TYR A 92 -12.73 -4.28 -2.74
N THR A 93 -12.75 -3.37 -1.77
CA THR A 93 -13.00 -3.61 -0.36
C THR A 93 -14.06 -2.61 0.12
N SER A 94 -14.59 -2.77 1.32
CA SER A 94 -15.48 -1.77 1.92
C SER A 94 -15.06 -1.54 3.37
N TYR A 95 -15.30 -0.34 3.90
CA TYR A 95 -15.32 -0.11 5.34
C TYR A 95 -16.73 0.35 5.73
N PRO A 96 -17.32 -0.16 6.82
CA PRO A 96 -18.53 0.41 7.39
C PRO A 96 -18.33 1.90 7.68
N GLY A 97 -19.20 2.76 7.14
CA GLY A 97 -19.17 4.21 7.38
C GLY A 97 -18.27 5.03 6.43
N ILE A 98 -17.33 4.40 5.72
CA ILE A 98 -16.59 5.07 4.64
C ILE A 98 -17.12 4.63 3.27
N GLY A 99 -17.51 3.36 3.14
CA GLY A 99 -18.08 2.81 1.91
C GLY A 99 -17.09 2.00 1.09
N ARG A 100 -17.38 1.85 -0.20
CA ARG A 100 -16.59 1.03 -1.12
C ARG A 100 -15.29 1.74 -1.48
N PHE A 101 -14.18 1.04 -1.31
CA PHE A 101 -12.84 1.41 -1.74
C PHE A 101 -12.36 0.46 -2.82
N GLY A 102 -11.61 0.97 -3.78
CA GLY A 102 -11.06 0.14 -4.85
C GLY A 102 -10.25 0.91 -5.86
N GLY A 103 -9.46 0.18 -6.64
CA GLY A 103 -8.72 0.70 -7.78
C GLY A 103 -9.08 -0.11 -9.02
N ALA A 104 -8.92 0.52 -10.18
CA ALA A 104 -8.94 -0.15 -11.47
C ALA A 104 -7.78 0.32 -12.35
N TRP A 105 -7.22 -0.62 -13.09
CA TRP A 105 -6.10 -0.44 -14.00
C TRP A 105 -6.52 -0.89 -15.38
N ALA A 106 -6.14 -0.12 -16.38
CA ALA A 106 -6.19 -0.53 -17.78
C ALA A 106 -4.86 -0.16 -18.43
N LEU A 107 -4.23 -1.13 -19.09
CA LEU A 107 -2.97 -0.92 -19.81
C LEU A 107 -3.02 -1.55 -21.20
N LYS A 108 -2.36 -0.89 -22.15
CA LYS A 108 -2.07 -1.38 -23.51
C LYS A 108 -0.60 -1.11 -23.80
N GLY A 109 0.19 -2.18 -23.97
CA GLY A 109 1.64 -2.07 -24.05
C GLY A 109 2.21 -1.32 -22.84
N ASP A 110 2.98 -0.26 -23.07
CA ASP A 110 3.63 0.54 -22.03
C ASP A 110 2.81 1.77 -21.59
N GLN A 111 1.53 1.83 -21.94
CA GLN A 111 0.63 2.93 -21.60
C GLN A 111 -0.57 2.46 -20.80
N GLY A 112 -1.07 3.30 -19.90
CA GLY A 112 -2.29 3.00 -19.17
C GLY A 112 -2.71 4.05 -18.17
N ALA A 113 -3.72 3.68 -17.38
CA ALA A 113 -4.27 4.52 -16.33
C ALA A 113 -4.66 3.67 -15.11
N HIS A 114 -4.62 4.31 -13.94
CA HIS A 114 -5.17 3.84 -12.67
C HIS A 114 -6.21 4.85 -12.19
N TRP A 115 -7.39 4.38 -11.79
CA TRP A 115 -8.46 5.23 -11.29
C TRP A 115 -9.27 4.53 -10.20
N GLU A 116 -10.07 5.32 -9.47
CA GLU A 116 -11.03 4.79 -8.51
C GLU A 116 -12.40 4.61 -9.19
N PRO A 117 -12.93 3.39 -9.34
CA PRO A 117 -14.21 3.17 -10.01
C PRO A 117 -15.40 3.78 -9.26
N ALA A 118 -15.34 3.79 -7.93
CA ALA A 118 -16.41 4.30 -7.08
C ALA A 118 -16.47 5.83 -7.01
N ARG A 119 -15.38 6.52 -7.39
CA ARG A 119 -15.25 7.99 -7.36
C ARG A 119 -15.54 8.61 -5.98
N ASN A 120 -15.37 7.86 -4.89
CA ASN A 120 -15.65 8.33 -3.55
C ASN A 120 -14.52 9.26 -3.04
N HIS A 121 -13.27 8.92 -3.35
CA HIS A 121 -12.06 9.58 -2.86
C HIS A 121 -11.48 10.54 -3.90
N HIS A 122 -11.19 10.04 -5.10
CA HIS A 122 -10.57 10.81 -6.18
C HIS A 122 -11.59 11.48 -7.08
N GLY A 123 -12.88 11.18 -6.92
CA GLY A 123 -13.91 11.71 -7.79
C GLY A 123 -13.69 11.26 -9.24
N SER A 124 -13.70 12.22 -10.16
CA SER A 124 -13.46 11.95 -11.58
C SER A 124 -11.99 12.16 -11.98
N GLU A 125 -11.10 12.37 -11.02
CA GLU A 125 -9.66 12.42 -11.27
C GLU A 125 -9.12 10.99 -11.41
N VAL A 126 -8.30 10.77 -12.43
CA VAL A 126 -7.44 9.57 -12.48
C VAL A 126 -6.42 9.63 -11.35
N ILE A 127 -6.08 8.48 -10.78
CA ILE A 127 -5.08 8.37 -9.71
C ILE A 127 -3.68 8.50 -10.31
N GLY A 128 -3.46 7.89 -11.48
CA GLY A 128 -2.18 7.97 -12.17
C GLY A 128 -2.24 7.49 -13.61
N HIS A 129 -1.22 7.88 -14.37
CA HIS A 129 -0.95 7.39 -15.72
C HIS A 129 0.35 6.60 -15.74
N TYR A 130 0.38 5.59 -16.60
CA TYR A 130 1.57 4.81 -16.85
C TYR A 130 2.10 5.14 -18.24
N SER A 131 3.40 5.34 -18.33
CA SER A 131 4.11 5.46 -19.58
C SER A 131 5.48 4.77 -19.47
N ARG A 132 5.91 4.08 -20.53
CA ARG A 132 7.24 3.45 -20.59
C ARG A 132 7.48 2.52 -19.38
N ARG A 133 8.52 2.79 -18.59
CA ARG A 133 8.92 1.97 -17.43
C ARG A 133 7.91 2.02 -16.28
N ASP A 134 7.05 3.04 -16.21
CA ASP A 134 6.03 3.11 -15.16
C ASP A 134 5.02 1.96 -15.30
N ALA A 135 4.87 1.41 -16.51
CA ALA A 135 4.01 0.25 -16.76
C ALA A 135 4.61 -1.08 -16.24
N ASP A 136 5.91 -1.15 -15.94
CA ASP A 136 6.56 -2.39 -15.51
C ASP A 136 5.97 -2.92 -14.19
N GLY A 137 5.63 -2.03 -13.26
CA GLY A 137 4.97 -2.37 -12.00
C GLY A 137 3.65 -3.11 -12.22
N PRO A 138 2.64 -2.50 -12.88
CA PRO A 138 1.40 -3.19 -13.22
C PRO A 138 1.60 -4.49 -14.00
N TRP A 139 2.52 -4.52 -14.99
CA TRP A 139 2.84 -5.72 -15.76
C TRP A 139 3.50 -6.84 -14.94
N ALA A 140 4.12 -6.54 -13.81
CA ALA A 140 4.59 -7.54 -12.86
C ALA A 140 3.50 -7.96 -11.88
N MET A 141 2.78 -6.99 -11.29
CA MET A 141 1.82 -7.21 -10.20
C MET A 141 0.55 -7.93 -10.63
N ILE A 142 -0.05 -7.54 -11.76
CA ILE A 142 -1.35 -8.08 -12.18
C ILE A 142 -1.25 -9.56 -12.55
N PRO A 143 -0.23 -10.04 -13.29
CA PRO A 143 -0.04 -11.46 -13.52
C PRO A 143 0.19 -12.32 -12.27
N ARG A 144 0.55 -11.73 -11.11
CA ARG A 144 0.63 -12.48 -9.82
C ARG A 144 -0.72 -13.04 -9.36
N TRP A 145 -1.81 -12.64 -9.99
CA TRP A 145 -3.14 -13.18 -9.75
C TRP A 145 -3.48 -14.41 -10.58
N ILE A 146 -2.70 -14.68 -11.63
CA ILE A 146 -2.97 -15.75 -12.59
C ILE A 146 -1.81 -16.75 -12.54
N SER A 147 -1.98 -17.81 -11.73
CA SER A 147 -0.89 -18.72 -11.36
C SER A 147 -0.13 -19.34 -12.56
N PRO A 148 -0.76 -19.79 -13.66
CA PRO A 148 0.00 -20.33 -14.79
C PRO A 148 0.83 -19.26 -15.53
N LEU A 149 0.40 -17.99 -15.51
CA LEU A 149 1.16 -16.90 -16.11
C LEU A 149 2.38 -16.52 -15.27
N MET A 150 2.35 -16.70 -13.95
CA MET A 150 3.55 -16.57 -13.12
C MET A 150 4.60 -17.62 -13.46
N LEU A 151 4.17 -18.87 -13.70
CA LEU A 151 5.08 -19.95 -14.10
C LEU A 151 5.74 -19.65 -15.45
N LEU A 152 4.97 -19.10 -16.41
CA LEU A 152 5.52 -18.65 -17.69
C LEU A 152 6.47 -17.46 -17.54
N ASP A 153 6.16 -16.47 -16.69
CA ASP A 153 7.05 -15.33 -16.44
C ASP A 153 8.39 -15.79 -15.85
N ALA A 154 8.35 -16.71 -14.86
CA ALA A 154 9.54 -17.33 -14.31
C ALA A 154 10.32 -18.15 -15.36
N TRP A 155 9.61 -18.84 -16.25
CA TRP A 155 10.23 -19.63 -17.32
C TRP A 155 10.92 -18.74 -18.36
N ASP A 156 10.31 -17.61 -18.70
CA ASP A 156 10.84 -16.68 -19.69
C ASP A 156 11.95 -15.79 -19.11
N SER A 157 12.14 -15.78 -17.78
CA SER A 157 13.21 -15.04 -17.09
C SER A 157 14.64 -15.46 -17.46
N GLY A 158 14.81 -16.58 -18.17
CA GLY A 158 16.11 -17.00 -18.67
C GLY A 158 17.08 -17.32 -17.54
N ILE A 159 18.29 -16.76 -17.63
CA ILE A 159 19.40 -16.98 -16.68
C ILE A 159 19.17 -16.34 -15.30
N ASN A 160 18.02 -15.70 -15.05
CA ASN A 160 17.66 -15.11 -13.76
C ASN A 160 17.20 -16.17 -12.74
N LEU A 161 16.61 -17.28 -13.21
CA LEU A 161 16.01 -18.31 -12.35
C LEU A 161 17.05 -19.03 -11.44
N ARG A 162 16.74 -19.17 -10.15
CA ARG A 162 17.60 -19.86 -9.16
C ARG A 162 16.82 -20.84 -8.30
N SER A 163 17.46 -21.94 -7.92
CA SER A 163 16.98 -22.83 -6.86
C SER A 163 17.53 -22.33 -5.53
N LEU A 164 16.65 -22.14 -4.56
CA LEU A 164 16.98 -21.80 -3.17
C LEU A 164 17.02 -23.04 -2.26
N GLY A 165 16.90 -24.24 -2.85
CA GLY A 165 16.81 -25.50 -2.12
C GLY A 165 15.37 -25.84 -1.71
N SER A 166 15.23 -26.48 -0.55
CA SER A 166 13.94 -26.96 -0.05
C SER A 166 13.60 -26.37 1.31
N THR A 167 12.30 -26.20 1.58
CA THR A 167 11.79 -25.71 2.86
C THR A 167 10.55 -26.48 3.27
N MET A 168 10.26 -26.52 4.58
CA MET A 168 9.01 -27.11 5.09
C MET A 168 7.92 -26.04 5.17
N ARG A 169 6.71 -26.37 4.68
CA ARG A 169 5.52 -25.52 4.75
C ARG A 169 4.30 -26.37 5.09
N ASN A 170 3.65 -26.07 6.22
CA ASN A 170 2.45 -26.78 6.69
C ASN A 170 2.62 -28.32 6.69
N GLY A 171 3.80 -28.79 7.10
CA GLY A 171 4.15 -30.22 7.12
C GLY A 171 4.51 -30.83 5.77
N ARG A 172 4.57 -30.04 4.68
CA ARG A 172 4.95 -30.47 3.33
C ARG A 172 6.33 -29.95 2.96
N LEU A 173 7.11 -30.76 2.25
CA LEU A 173 8.38 -30.35 1.68
C LEU A 173 8.12 -29.57 0.39
N MET A 174 8.63 -28.36 0.29
CA MET A 174 8.52 -27.50 -0.87
C MET A 174 9.92 -27.27 -1.47
N HIS A 175 10.03 -27.28 -2.79
CA HIS A 175 11.15 -26.68 -3.49
C HIS A 175 10.90 -25.18 -3.68
N ALA A 176 11.92 -24.37 -3.39
CA ALA A 176 11.87 -22.92 -3.50
C ALA A 176 12.67 -22.45 -4.72
N LEU A 177 12.01 -21.76 -5.64
CA LEU A 177 12.60 -21.23 -6.88
C LEU A 177 12.45 -19.72 -6.92
N ALA A 178 13.51 -18.97 -7.22
CA ALA A 178 13.45 -17.51 -7.25
C ALA A 178 13.80 -16.92 -8.61
N TRP A 179 13.14 -15.82 -8.95
CA TRP A 179 13.52 -14.93 -10.04
C TRP A 179 13.08 -13.49 -9.73
N THR A 180 13.77 -12.52 -10.33
CA THR A 180 13.39 -11.11 -10.25
C THR A 180 12.49 -10.72 -11.41
N GLN A 181 11.32 -10.18 -11.13
CA GLN A 181 10.38 -9.68 -12.14
C GLN A 181 10.83 -8.31 -12.68
N ARG A 182 10.15 -7.84 -13.74
CA ARG A 182 10.47 -6.57 -14.42
C ARG A 182 10.37 -5.32 -13.54
N ASP A 183 9.61 -5.39 -12.45
CA ASP A 183 9.48 -4.33 -11.45
C ASP A 183 10.62 -4.33 -10.42
N GLY A 184 11.59 -5.25 -10.55
CA GLY A 184 12.71 -5.41 -9.62
C GLY A 184 12.38 -6.25 -8.39
N VAL A 185 11.14 -6.72 -8.22
CA VAL A 185 10.77 -7.56 -7.08
C VAL A 185 11.20 -9.00 -7.32
N THR A 186 11.90 -9.58 -6.36
CA THR A 186 12.22 -11.01 -6.36
C THR A 186 11.09 -11.81 -5.76
N ILE A 187 10.59 -12.78 -6.52
CA ILE A 187 9.53 -13.71 -6.12
C ILE A 187 10.14 -15.08 -5.90
N THR A 188 9.72 -15.77 -4.83
CA THR A 188 10.04 -17.17 -4.57
C THR A 188 8.81 -18.03 -4.81
N LEU A 189 8.80 -18.85 -5.86
CA LEU A 189 7.81 -19.90 -6.10
C LEU A 189 8.01 -21.04 -5.11
N LEU A 190 6.90 -21.62 -4.65
CA LEU A 190 6.87 -22.81 -3.83
C LEU A 190 6.21 -23.95 -4.61
N VAL A 191 7.00 -24.97 -4.93
CA VAL A 191 6.56 -26.18 -5.64
C VAL A 191 6.56 -27.34 -4.66
N ASP A 192 5.43 -28.03 -4.51
CA ASP A 192 5.33 -29.19 -3.62
C ASP A 192 6.21 -30.33 -4.13
N ALA A 193 7.12 -30.83 -3.29
CA ALA A 193 8.14 -31.81 -3.70
C ALA A 193 7.56 -33.19 -3.99
N GLY A 194 6.39 -33.52 -3.43
CA GLY A 194 5.75 -34.82 -3.65
C GLY A 194 4.94 -34.88 -4.94
N SER A 195 4.19 -33.81 -5.24
CA SER A 195 3.28 -33.73 -6.38
C SER A 195 3.82 -32.95 -7.57
N GLY A 196 4.88 -32.16 -7.38
CA GLY A 196 5.36 -31.20 -8.38
C GLY A 196 4.41 -30.01 -8.60
N ALA A 197 3.34 -29.89 -7.81
CA ALA A 197 2.33 -28.86 -8.00
C ALA A 197 2.84 -27.49 -7.52
N PHE A 198 2.55 -26.45 -8.30
CA PHE A 198 2.74 -25.07 -7.87
C PHE A 198 1.74 -24.72 -6.77
N SER A 199 2.25 -24.46 -5.56
CA SER A 199 1.43 -24.23 -4.37
C SER A 199 1.21 -22.75 -4.06
N GLY A 200 1.97 -21.85 -4.68
CA GLY A 200 1.95 -20.43 -4.36
C GLY A 200 3.35 -19.82 -4.33
N PHE A 201 3.45 -18.57 -3.88
CA PHE A 201 4.70 -17.83 -3.88
C PHE A 201 4.86 -16.98 -2.62
N GLU A 202 6.08 -16.56 -2.34
CA GLU A 202 6.40 -15.61 -1.28
C GLU A 202 7.27 -14.48 -1.82
N SER A 203 7.16 -13.32 -1.18
CA SER A 203 8.05 -12.18 -1.35
C SER A 203 8.36 -11.59 0.02
N ILE A 204 9.54 -11.00 0.14
CA ILE A 204 9.96 -10.30 1.36
C ILE A 204 10.11 -8.81 1.05
N ARG A 205 9.82 -7.98 2.05
CA ARG A 205 10.00 -6.52 1.96
C ARG A 205 10.19 -5.94 3.34
N ASP A 206 10.68 -4.71 3.40
CA ASP A 206 10.59 -3.93 4.62
C ASP A 206 9.16 -3.38 4.80
N CYS A 207 8.82 -3.10 6.05
CA CYS A 207 7.58 -2.48 6.45
C CYS A 207 7.85 -1.49 7.59
N GLY A 208 7.34 -0.28 7.43
CA GLY A 208 7.34 0.77 8.46
C GLY A 208 6.83 0.35 9.83
N VAL A 209 5.84 -0.53 9.89
CA VAL A 209 5.25 -0.93 11.16
C VAL A 209 5.88 -2.21 11.71
N TYR A 210 6.05 -3.23 10.86
CA TYR A 210 6.39 -4.58 11.30
C TYR A 210 7.85 -4.99 11.04
N GLY A 211 8.66 -4.10 10.45
CA GLY A 211 10.07 -4.37 10.13
C GLY A 211 10.21 -5.28 8.91
N ASP A 212 11.03 -6.32 9.03
CA ASP A 212 11.19 -7.31 7.96
C ASP A 212 9.93 -8.19 7.87
N VAL A 213 9.24 -8.17 6.72
CA VAL A 213 7.98 -8.90 6.53
C VAL A 213 8.05 -9.90 5.37
N THR A 214 7.28 -10.97 5.50
CA THR A 214 7.02 -11.94 4.44
C THR A 214 5.55 -11.88 4.04
N ASP A 215 5.32 -11.54 2.77
CA ASP A 215 4.03 -11.74 2.12
C ASP A 215 4.04 -13.11 1.43
N ARG A 216 2.96 -13.87 1.59
CA ARG A 216 2.83 -15.18 0.96
C ARG A 216 1.45 -15.35 0.35
N VAL A 217 1.41 -15.98 -0.82
CA VAL A 217 0.19 -16.40 -1.49
C VAL A 217 0.19 -17.92 -1.54
N GLU A 218 -0.92 -18.53 -1.15
CA GLU A 218 -1.15 -19.97 -1.23
C GLU A 218 -2.35 -20.25 -2.11
N TYR A 219 -2.21 -21.24 -2.99
CA TYR A 219 -3.27 -21.70 -3.88
C TYR A 219 -3.79 -23.05 -3.41
N SER A 220 -5.11 -23.26 -3.49
CA SER A 220 -5.70 -24.56 -3.19
C SER A 220 -6.94 -24.87 -4.02
N GLY A 221 -7.20 -26.18 -4.14
CA GLY A 221 -8.15 -26.70 -5.12
C GLY A 221 -7.67 -26.46 -6.54
N GLN A 222 -8.22 -27.19 -7.52
CA GLN A 222 -7.82 -27.07 -8.91
C GLN A 222 -9.05 -27.30 -9.80
N ARG A 223 -9.11 -26.57 -10.90
CA ARG A 223 -10.08 -26.79 -11.98
C ARG A 223 -9.41 -26.57 -13.32
N SER A 224 -9.65 -27.48 -14.25
CA SER A 224 -9.16 -27.33 -15.63
C SER A 224 -10.10 -26.43 -16.43
N VAL A 225 -9.54 -25.45 -17.13
CA VAL A 225 -10.24 -24.52 -18.03
C VAL A 225 -9.35 -24.33 -19.27
N GLY A 226 -9.87 -24.63 -20.47
CA GLY A 226 -9.09 -24.56 -21.72
C GLY A 226 -7.81 -25.42 -21.74
N GLY A 227 -7.81 -26.56 -21.04
CA GLY A 227 -6.65 -27.45 -20.97
C GLY A 227 -5.54 -27.00 -20.00
N VAL A 228 -5.78 -25.94 -19.21
CA VAL A 228 -4.88 -25.43 -18.17
C VAL A 228 -5.55 -25.54 -16.81
N CYS A 229 -4.81 -25.97 -15.79
CA CYS A 229 -5.29 -26.07 -14.42
C CYS A 229 -5.11 -24.74 -13.68
N PHE A 230 -6.21 -24.22 -13.13
CA PHE A 230 -6.23 -23.02 -12.31
C PHE A 230 -6.69 -23.34 -10.88
N PRO A 231 -6.16 -22.64 -9.87
CA PRO A 231 -6.65 -22.77 -8.52
C PRO A 231 -8.04 -22.19 -8.35
N VAL A 232 -8.83 -22.73 -7.43
CA VAL A 232 -10.18 -22.20 -7.12
C VAL A 232 -10.22 -21.42 -5.81
N ARG A 233 -9.11 -21.42 -5.06
CA ARG A 233 -8.94 -20.63 -3.83
C ARG A 233 -7.55 -20.02 -3.77
N ARG A 234 -7.48 -18.83 -3.17
CA ARG A 234 -6.25 -18.11 -2.85
C ARG A 234 -6.32 -17.61 -1.41
N THR A 235 -5.27 -17.89 -0.65
CA THR A 235 -5.08 -17.35 0.70
C THR A 235 -3.81 -16.51 0.69
N ASP A 236 -3.94 -15.26 1.10
CA ASP A 236 -2.79 -14.38 1.26
C ASP A 236 -2.45 -14.26 2.73
N TRP A 237 -1.16 -14.25 3.02
CA TRP A 237 -0.60 -14.20 4.36
C TRP A 237 0.35 -13.02 4.48
N PHE A 238 0.35 -12.41 5.66
CA PHE A 238 1.29 -11.38 6.09
C PHE A 238 1.93 -11.83 7.40
N ASN A 239 3.23 -12.11 7.42
CA ASN A 239 3.95 -12.61 8.60
C ASN A 239 3.29 -13.80 9.31
N GLY A 240 2.70 -14.71 8.54
CA GLY A 240 2.02 -15.90 9.08
C GLY A 240 0.59 -15.67 9.56
N GLU A 241 0.08 -14.44 9.49
CA GLU A 241 -1.33 -14.13 9.68
C GLU A 241 -2.07 -14.10 8.34
N ILE A 242 -3.33 -14.55 8.32
CA ILE A 242 -4.15 -14.52 7.11
C ILE A 242 -4.53 -13.07 6.81
N ALA A 243 -4.11 -12.57 5.65
CA ALA A 243 -4.48 -11.26 5.13
C ALA A 243 -5.71 -11.33 4.23
N ARG A 244 -5.87 -12.38 3.40
CA ARG A 244 -7.04 -12.57 2.53
C ARG A 244 -7.41 -14.03 2.37
N GLU A 245 -8.70 -14.29 2.21
CA GLU A 245 -9.23 -15.60 1.79
C GLU A 245 -10.23 -15.38 0.67
N LEU A 246 -9.91 -15.92 -0.51
CA LEU A 246 -10.63 -15.63 -1.75
C LEU A 246 -11.02 -16.93 -2.47
N ALA A 247 -12.25 -16.97 -2.96
CA ALA A 247 -12.69 -17.90 -4.00
C ALA A 247 -12.37 -17.30 -5.37
N LEU A 248 -11.88 -18.14 -6.29
CA LEU A 248 -11.43 -17.75 -7.62
C LEU A 248 -12.25 -18.45 -8.69
N ASP A 249 -12.68 -17.69 -9.70
CA ASP A 249 -13.32 -18.21 -10.91
C ASP A 249 -12.59 -17.73 -12.15
N PHE A 250 -12.06 -18.68 -12.93
CA PHE A 250 -11.28 -18.42 -14.13
C PHE A 250 -12.07 -18.76 -15.39
N SER A 251 -11.88 -17.94 -16.42
CA SER A 251 -12.25 -18.23 -17.81
C SER A 251 -11.08 -17.90 -18.73
N VAL A 252 -11.04 -18.52 -19.90
CA VAL A 252 -9.97 -18.35 -20.89
C VAL A 252 -10.55 -18.18 -22.28
N ASP A 253 -9.79 -17.52 -23.15
CA ASP A 253 -10.13 -17.31 -24.57
C ASP A 253 -11.51 -16.66 -24.79
N ALA A 254 -11.98 -15.91 -23.81
CA ALA A 254 -13.25 -15.22 -23.84
C ALA A 254 -13.25 -14.11 -24.90
N GLU A 255 -14.43 -13.74 -25.39
CA GLU A 255 -14.58 -12.52 -26.17
C GLU A 255 -14.41 -11.31 -25.24
N LEU A 256 -13.54 -10.38 -25.64
CA LEU A 256 -13.20 -9.20 -24.85
C LEU A 256 -13.60 -7.94 -25.59
N ALA A 257 -14.27 -7.02 -24.90
CA ALA A 257 -14.61 -5.72 -25.46
C ALA A 257 -13.41 -4.77 -25.36
N ASP A 258 -13.07 -4.10 -26.45
CA ASP A 258 -11.94 -3.15 -26.48
C ASP A 258 -12.07 -2.04 -25.43
N SER A 259 -13.30 -1.63 -25.12
CA SER A 259 -13.61 -0.59 -24.12
C SER A 259 -13.25 -0.99 -22.70
N GLN A 260 -13.07 -2.28 -22.39
CA GLN A 260 -12.66 -2.74 -21.07
C GLN A 260 -11.23 -2.31 -20.73
N PHE A 261 -10.39 -2.13 -21.76
CA PHE A 261 -8.98 -1.76 -21.63
C PHE A 261 -8.75 -0.26 -21.83
N GLU A 262 -9.80 0.53 -21.72
CA GLU A 262 -9.76 1.98 -21.86
C GLU A 262 -10.17 2.64 -20.54
N LEU A 263 -9.68 3.86 -20.34
CA LEU A 263 -10.19 4.71 -19.27
C LEU A 263 -11.68 5.01 -19.55
N PRO A 264 -12.60 4.73 -18.62
CA PRO A 264 -14.02 4.99 -18.84
C PRO A 264 -14.29 6.49 -19.10
N PRO A 265 -15.35 6.83 -19.86
CA PRO A 265 -15.69 8.22 -20.09
C PRO A 265 -16.00 8.95 -18.78
N GLY A 266 -15.70 10.25 -18.76
CA GLY A 266 -15.96 11.11 -17.62
C GLY A 266 -14.90 11.06 -16.52
N TYR A 267 -13.82 10.30 -16.68
CA TYR A 267 -12.58 10.57 -15.96
C TYR A 267 -11.77 11.64 -16.70
N GLY A 268 -10.90 12.32 -15.97
CA GLY A 268 -9.87 13.10 -16.64
C GLY A 268 -8.61 13.25 -15.82
N GLN A 269 -7.61 13.80 -16.50
CA GLN A 269 -6.29 14.08 -15.97
C GLN A 269 -6.33 14.80 -14.61
N PRO A 270 -5.48 14.44 -13.65
CA PRO A 270 -5.33 15.24 -12.44
C PRO A 270 -4.79 16.60 -12.87
N GLN A 271 -5.09 17.67 -12.11
CA GLN A 271 -4.29 18.88 -12.28
C GLN A 271 -2.85 18.56 -11.87
N GLU A 272 -1.85 19.17 -12.53
CA GLU A 272 -0.46 18.97 -12.12
C GLU A 272 -0.30 19.37 -10.65
N ARG A 273 0.22 18.46 -9.84
CA ARG A 273 0.52 18.75 -8.44
C ARG A 273 1.69 19.75 -8.42
N ASP A 274 1.51 20.86 -7.74
CA ASP A 274 2.63 21.76 -7.42
C ASP A 274 3.51 21.11 -6.35
N THR A 275 4.53 20.38 -6.80
CA THR A 275 5.55 19.77 -5.95
C THR A 275 6.86 20.59 -5.98
N GLY A 276 6.82 21.84 -6.45
CA GLY A 276 8.03 22.62 -6.69
C GLY A 276 8.83 22.91 -5.41
N GLU A 277 8.14 23.10 -4.29
CA GLU A 277 8.74 23.35 -2.98
C GLU A 277 8.51 22.16 -2.03
N ARG A 278 9.60 21.58 -1.50
CA ARG A 278 9.53 20.46 -0.55
C ARG A 278 8.73 20.82 0.70
N LEU A 279 8.98 21.99 1.29
CA LEU A 279 8.30 22.50 2.49
C LEU A 279 7.49 23.74 2.13
N ARG A 280 6.24 23.54 1.69
CA ARG A 280 5.39 24.64 1.24
C ARG A 280 4.72 25.34 2.41
N SER A 281 4.91 26.64 2.54
CA SER A 281 4.18 27.44 3.54
C SER A 281 2.68 27.48 3.22
N VAL A 282 1.83 27.21 4.21
CA VAL A 282 0.36 27.27 4.08
C VAL A 282 -0.27 28.37 4.93
N ALA A 283 0.40 28.77 6.00
CA ALA A 283 0.07 29.92 6.83
C ALA A 283 1.31 30.35 7.63
N ASP A 284 1.21 31.45 8.37
CA ASP A 284 2.27 31.91 9.26
C ASP A 284 2.66 30.82 10.28
N GLY A 285 3.90 30.35 10.19
CA GLY A 285 4.45 29.27 11.01
C GLY A 285 3.89 27.86 10.72
N VAL A 286 3.25 27.65 9.56
CA VAL A 286 2.68 26.34 9.18
C VAL A 286 3.12 25.95 7.77
N TYR A 287 3.61 24.72 7.62
CA TYR A 287 4.16 24.19 6.38
C TYR A 287 3.61 22.79 6.09
N LEU A 288 3.59 22.40 4.82
CA LEU A 288 3.34 21.02 4.37
C LEU A 288 4.59 20.46 3.69
N ASP A 289 4.94 19.23 4.03
CA ASP A 289 5.88 18.45 3.23
C ASP A 289 5.14 17.89 2.00
N THR A 290 5.47 18.43 0.82
CA THR A 290 4.77 18.09 -0.42
C THR A 290 5.19 16.76 -1.04
N HIS A 291 6.34 16.22 -0.62
CA HIS A 291 6.85 14.95 -1.12
C HIS A 291 6.36 13.76 -0.28
N MET A 292 5.98 14.01 0.98
CA MET A 292 5.39 13.01 1.87
C MET A 292 3.85 13.03 1.87
N GLY A 293 3.26 13.85 1.00
CA GLY A 293 1.82 13.77 0.72
C GLY A 293 0.91 14.21 1.86
N GLY A 294 1.31 15.05 2.83
CA GLY A 294 0.34 15.51 3.85
C GLY A 294 0.89 15.73 5.25
N VAL A 295 2.18 15.49 5.47
CA VAL A 295 2.85 15.80 6.74
C VAL A 295 2.82 17.31 6.98
N MET A 296 2.18 17.75 8.07
CA MET A 296 2.11 19.16 8.46
C MET A 296 3.17 19.48 9.51
N ILE A 297 3.81 20.64 9.38
CA ILE A 297 4.82 21.15 10.29
C ILE A 297 4.33 22.45 10.90
N VAL A 298 4.40 22.55 12.22
CA VAL A 298 4.06 23.74 12.99
C VAL A 298 5.32 24.28 13.65
N GLU A 299 5.68 25.50 13.27
CA GLU A 299 6.84 26.21 13.78
C GLU A 299 6.48 26.98 15.05
N PHE A 300 7.14 26.61 16.14
CA PHE A 300 7.16 27.38 17.38
C PHE A 300 8.46 28.21 17.44
N ARG A 301 8.58 29.06 18.46
CA ARG A 301 9.73 29.94 18.69
C ARG A 301 11.05 29.18 18.73
N ASP A 302 11.11 28.11 19.51
CA ASP A 302 12.34 27.37 19.81
C ASP A 302 12.34 25.92 19.29
N PHE A 303 11.27 25.47 18.62
CA PHE A 303 11.14 24.07 18.18
C PHE A 303 10.12 23.91 17.05
N LEU A 304 10.08 22.72 16.46
CA LEU A 304 9.07 22.29 15.49
C LEU A 304 8.22 21.16 16.08
N ALA A 305 6.94 21.12 15.69
CA ALA A 305 6.09 19.96 15.85
C ALA A 305 5.70 19.42 14.46
N VAL A 306 5.75 18.11 14.29
CA VAL A 306 5.41 17.43 13.02
C VAL A 306 4.16 16.59 13.23
N VAL A 307 3.21 16.69 12.31
CA VAL A 307 1.93 15.98 12.32
C VAL A 307 1.95 14.93 11.22
N ASP A 308 1.76 13.68 11.62
CA ASP A 308 2.06 12.43 10.91
C ASP A 308 3.54 12.10 10.66
N CYS A 309 3.80 10.79 10.55
CA CYS A 309 5.09 10.20 10.23
C CYS A 309 4.92 8.97 9.32
N PRO A 310 4.59 9.18 8.03
CA PRO A 310 4.27 8.12 7.07
C PRO A 310 5.41 7.13 6.82
N ASP A 311 5.02 5.97 6.31
CA ASP A 311 5.88 4.93 5.73
C ASP A 311 6.91 4.35 6.71
N GLY A 312 8.20 4.52 6.47
CA GLY A 312 9.27 3.92 7.24
C GLY A 312 10.34 4.92 7.63
N PHE A 313 11.36 4.46 8.35
CA PHE A 313 12.43 5.32 8.87
C PHE A 313 13.00 6.27 7.81
N HIS A 314 13.42 5.76 6.65
CA HIS A 314 14.10 6.58 5.65
C HIS A 314 13.19 7.63 4.99
N ALA A 315 11.91 7.29 4.81
CA ALA A 315 10.92 8.22 4.27
C ALA A 315 10.69 9.37 5.25
N ALA A 316 10.43 9.05 6.52
CA ALA A 316 10.25 10.05 7.58
C ALA A 316 11.53 10.85 7.89
N ASP A 317 12.72 10.22 7.85
CA ASP A 317 14.00 10.90 8.03
C ASP A 317 14.27 11.93 6.93
N SER A 318 13.78 11.69 5.70
CA SER A 318 13.87 12.68 4.62
C SER A 318 13.17 14.00 4.97
N THR A 319 12.04 13.96 5.67
CA THR A 319 11.36 15.16 6.20
C THR A 319 12.22 15.82 7.28
N ILE A 320 12.79 15.04 8.21
CA ILE A 320 13.64 15.57 9.29
C ILE A 320 14.88 16.28 8.74
N VAL A 321 15.50 15.73 7.69
CA VAL A 321 16.62 16.36 6.98
C VAL A 321 16.18 17.70 6.38
N ALA A 322 15.08 17.74 5.64
CA ALA A 322 14.56 18.98 5.06
C ALA A 322 14.25 20.05 6.13
N LEU A 323 13.75 19.64 7.29
CA LEU A 323 13.48 20.55 8.41
C LEU A 323 14.75 21.08 9.07
N ARG A 324 15.82 20.29 9.17
CA ARG A 324 17.11 20.76 9.68
C ARG A 324 17.73 21.80 8.74
N ASP A 325 17.57 21.63 7.43
CA ASP A 325 18.07 22.59 6.45
C ASP A 325 17.28 23.90 6.50
N ALA A 326 15.94 23.83 6.61
CA ALA A 326 15.08 25.01 6.66
C ALA A 326 15.09 25.74 8.02
N PHE A 327 15.25 25.00 9.13
CA PHE A 327 15.15 25.52 10.50
C PHE A 327 16.34 25.06 11.37
N PRO A 328 17.59 25.45 11.06
CA PRO A 328 18.80 24.86 11.64
C PRO A 328 18.93 24.99 13.16
N ASN A 329 18.23 25.96 13.77
CA ASN A 329 18.27 26.22 15.21
C ASN A 329 17.05 25.68 15.98
N LYS A 330 16.11 25.01 15.29
CA LYS A 330 14.86 24.52 15.89
C LYS A 330 14.78 23.00 15.81
N PRO A 331 14.95 22.27 16.93
CA PRO A 331 14.78 20.82 16.93
C PRO A 331 13.32 20.44 16.68
N VAL A 332 13.10 19.26 16.10
CA VAL A 332 11.79 18.59 16.14
C VAL A 332 11.58 18.09 17.55
N ARG A 333 10.71 18.78 18.31
CA ARG A 333 10.43 18.43 19.71
C ARG A 333 9.29 17.42 19.82
N TYR A 334 8.29 17.54 18.95
CA TYR A 334 7.11 16.68 18.95
C TYR A 334 6.86 16.07 17.58
N VAL A 335 6.47 14.80 17.58
CA VAL A 335 5.80 14.15 16.45
C VAL A 335 4.42 13.70 16.91
N VAL A 336 3.41 13.92 16.07
CA VAL A 336 2.01 13.64 16.37
C VAL A 336 1.44 12.78 15.25
N PRO A 337 1.63 11.45 15.29
CA PRO A 337 0.93 10.59 14.36
C PRO A 337 -0.57 10.60 14.68
N SER A 338 -1.38 10.71 13.64
CA SER A 338 -2.82 10.73 13.75
C SER A 338 -3.37 9.40 14.29
N HIS A 339 -2.92 8.28 13.74
CA HIS A 339 -3.35 6.94 14.11
C HIS A 339 -2.30 5.89 13.70
N THR A 340 -2.62 4.61 13.88
CA THR A 340 -1.64 3.50 13.79
C THR A 340 -1.49 2.86 12.42
N HIS A 341 -2.18 3.37 11.39
CA HIS A 341 -1.97 2.89 10.03
C HIS A 341 -0.55 3.27 9.57
N GLY A 342 0.11 2.37 8.85
CA GLY A 342 1.55 2.51 8.56
C GLY A 342 1.92 3.72 7.71
N ASP A 343 1.00 4.17 6.87
CA ASP A 343 1.00 5.41 6.10
C ASP A 343 0.85 6.67 6.97
N HIS A 344 0.64 6.55 8.28
CA HIS A 344 0.58 7.68 9.23
C HIS A 344 1.54 7.56 10.40
N GLY A 345 1.83 6.33 10.85
CA GLY A 345 2.64 6.04 12.03
C GLY A 345 3.89 5.20 11.79
N GLY A 346 4.10 4.66 10.60
CA GLY A 346 5.19 3.70 10.34
C GLY A 346 6.59 4.30 10.43
N GLY A 347 6.71 5.62 10.24
CA GLY A 347 7.96 6.37 10.30
C GLY A 347 8.43 6.77 11.70
N ALA A 348 7.69 6.42 12.76
CA ALA A 348 7.94 6.94 14.12
C ALA A 348 9.38 6.73 14.66
N ARG A 349 10.08 5.67 14.22
CA ARG A 349 11.49 5.43 14.59
C ARG A 349 12.44 6.57 14.20
N ALA A 350 12.18 7.24 13.08
CA ALA A 350 12.99 8.39 12.65
C ALA A 350 12.91 9.54 13.67
N TYR A 351 11.71 9.77 14.21
CA TYR A 351 11.48 10.81 15.21
C TYR A 351 12.01 10.44 16.59
N PHE A 352 11.95 9.16 16.97
CA PHE A 352 12.65 8.70 18.18
C PHE A 352 14.17 8.87 18.06
N HIS A 353 14.74 8.60 16.88
CA HIS A 353 16.16 8.84 16.61
C HIS A 353 16.52 10.33 16.66
N ALA A 354 15.64 11.20 16.16
CA ALA A 354 15.80 12.65 16.25
C ALA A 354 15.60 13.21 17.67
N GLY A 355 15.21 12.39 18.65
CA GLY A 355 14.99 12.80 20.04
C GLY A 355 13.64 13.48 20.29
N ALA A 356 12.69 13.37 19.37
CA ALA A 356 11.35 13.91 19.53
C ALA A 356 10.52 13.07 20.53
N THR A 357 9.61 13.73 21.24
CA THR A 357 8.56 13.07 22.01
C THR A 357 7.36 12.80 21.09
N LEU A 358 6.93 11.54 21.02
CA LEU A 358 5.73 11.18 20.29
C LEU A 358 4.49 11.45 21.15
N LEU A 359 3.56 12.24 20.63
CA LEU A 359 2.27 12.53 21.28
C LEU A 359 1.19 11.71 20.62
N THR A 360 0.46 10.91 21.40
CA THR A 360 -0.57 10.01 20.87
C THR A 360 -1.70 9.78 21.88
N THR A 361 -2.71 9.03 21.49
CA THR A 361 -3.78 8.56 22.37
C THR A 361 -3.38 7.24 23.09
N PRO A 362 -4.04 6.88 24.21
CA PRO A 362 -3.58 5.80 25.09
C PRO A 362 -3.61 4.41 24.43
N GLY A 363 -4.56 4.13 23.55
CA GLY A 363 -4.68 2.87 22.82
C GLY A 363 -3.56 2.63 21.80
N HIS A 364 -2.83 3.68 21.41
CA HIS A 364 -1.72 3.61 20.46
C HIS A 364 -0.34 3.52 21.13
N VAL A 365 -0.23 3.76 22.44
CA VAL A 365 1.07 3.79 23.13
C VAL A 365 1.83 2.48 22.99
N GLU A 366 1.14 1.36 23.21
CA GLU A 366 1.77 0.04 23.12
C GLU A 366 2.18 -0.31 21.69
N PHE A 367 1.40 0.12 20.70
CA PHE A 367 1.75 -0.04 19.29
C PHE A 367 3.10 0.62 18.98
N TYR A 368 3.28 1.87 19.39
CA TYR A 368 4.54 2.59 19.14
C TYR A 368 5.73 2.04 19.94
N ARG A 369 5.49 1.48 21.13
CA ARG A 369 6.53 0.77 21.88
C ARG A 369 6.99 -0.49 21.15
N GLN A 370 6.07 -1.26 20.58
CA GLN A 370 6.41 -2.45 19.80
C GLN A 370 7.11 -2.08 18.48
N LEU A 371 6.61 -1.04 17.79
CA LEU A 371 7.24 -0.50 16.58
C LEU A 371 8.68 -0.04 16.85
N ALA A 372 8.96 0.56 18.01
CA ALA A 372 10.32 0.93 18.40
C ALA A 372 11.27 -0.28 18.56
N GLN A 373 10.75 -1.50 18.70
CA GLN A 373 11.54 -2.71 18.91
C GLN A 373 11.61 -3.63 17.67
N VAL A 374 10.91 -3.32 16.58
CA VAL A 374 10.88 -4.23 15.42
C VAL A 374 12.27 -4.45 14.82
N ARG A 375 12.53 -5.70 14.43
CA ARG A 375 13.76 -6.08 13.74
C ARG A 375 13.76 -5.50 12.32
N ARG A 376 14.87 -4.87 11.94
CA ARG A 376 15.10 -4.36 10.58
C ARG A 376 16.45 -4.80 10.07
N THR A 377 16.46 -5.75 9.16
CA THR A 377 17.68 -6.23 8.49
C THR A 377 17.65 -5.98 7.00
N MET A 378 16.47 -5.85 6.38
CA MET A 378 16.33 -5.53 4.96
C MET A 378 16.58 -4.05 4.67
N ALA A 379 16.02 -3.16 5.51
CA ALA A 379 16.25 -1.71 5.48
C ALA A 379 16.65 -1.25 6.89
N PRO A 380 17.92 -1.44 7.29
CA PRO A 380 18.38 -1.09 8.63
C PRO A 380 18.37 0.42 8.85
N ASP A 381 17.97 0.83 10.05
CA ASP A 381 18.00 2.22 10.47
C ASP A 381 18.92 2.43 11.70
N PRO A 382 19.42 3.66 11.93
CA PRO A 382 20.31 3.95 13.05
C PRO A 382 19.59 4.05 14.41
N TYR A 383 18.27 3.85 14.49
CA TYR A 383 17.57 3.90 15.77
C TYR A 383 17.83 2.63 16.57
N VAL A 384 18.40 2.79 17.76
CA VAL A 384 18.60 1.71 18.72
C VAL A 384 17.62 1.92 19.88
N ALA A 385 16.75 0.94 20.12
CA ALA A 385 15.83 0.98 21.26
C ALA A 385 16.61 1.04 22.57
N MET A 386 16.37 2.07 23.37
CA MET A 386 16.96 2.23 24.70
C MET A 386 16.20 1.38 25.72
N GLY A 387 16.86 0.98 26.81
CA GLY A 387 16.22 0.20 27.88
C GLY A 387 15.05 0.93 28.56
N SER A 388 15.01 2.26 28.51
CA SER A 388 13.88 3.09 28.97
C SER A 388 12.72 3.17 27.97
N GLY A 389 12.89 2.64 26.75
CA GLY A 389 11.95 2.80 25.64
C GLY A 389 12.02 4.19 24.97
N PRO A 390 11.24 4.40 23.89
CA PRO A 390 11.08 5.71 23.25
C PRO A 390 10.33 6.71 24.15
N SER A 391 10.53 8.01 23.92
CA SER A 391 9.76 9.07 24.58
C SER A 391 8.36 9.16 23.96
N ILE A 392 7.35 8.78 24.74
CA ILE A 392 5.94 8.83 24.35
C ILE A 392 5.15 9.51 25.48
N GLU A 393 4.31 10.47 25.12
CA GLU A 393 3.33 11.11 26.02
C GLU A 393 1.93 10.85 25.45
N ASP A 394 1.03 10.30 26.26
CA ASP A 394 -0.35 10.08 25.89
C ASP A 394 -1.27 11.20 26.39
N PHE A 395 -2.38 11.43 25.68
CA PHE A 395 -3.42 12.37 26.11
C PHE A 395 -4.82 11.81 25.87
N ARG A 396 -5.82 12.33 26.58
CA ARG A 396 -7.24 12.00 26.40
C ARG A 396 -8.03 13.26 26.13
N GLY A 397 -8.94 13.20 25.17
CA GLY A 397 -9.81 14.33 24.82
C GLY A 397 -9.05 15.43 24.08
N GLU A 398 -8.33 16.29 24.78
CA GLU A 398 -7.54 17.38 24.19
C GLU A 398 -6.14 17.51 24.78
N ARG A 399 -5.20 18.02 23.99
CA ARG A 399 -3.86 18.41 24.42
C ARG A 399 -3.42 19.70 23.73
N VAL A 400 -3.07 20.72 24.51
CA VAL A 400 -2.67 22.04 24.00
C VAL A 400 -1.16 22.20 24.08
N ILE A 401 -0.50 22.54 22.96
CA ILE A 401 0.91 22.89 22.88
C ILE A 401 1.01 24.37 22.51
N SER A 402 1.69 25.17 23.33
CA SER A 402 1.81 26.61 23.09
C SER A 402 3.15 27.16 23.58
N ASP A 403 3.66 28.19 22.91
CA ASP A 403 4.77 29.04 23.36
C ASP A 403 4.34 30.49 23.63
N GLY A 404 3.03 30.74 23.68
CA GLY A 404 2.41 32.06 23.85
C GLY A 404 2.21 32.84 22.55
N SER A 405 2.97 32.54 21.48
CA SER A 405 2.81 33.13 20.13
C SER A 405 2.11 32.19 19.15
N GLN A 406 2.35 30.89 19.29
CA GLN A 406 1.77 29.82 18.49
C GLN A 406 1.02 28.86 19.43
N THR A 407 -0.14 28.36 18.98
CA THR A 407 -0.93 27.36 19.70
C THR A 407 -1.35 26.27 18.74
N MET A 408 -1.11 25.02 19.13
CA MET A 408 -1.57 23.81 18.46
C MET A 408 -2.41 22.99 19.44
N VAL A 409 -3.62 22.62 19.03
CA VAL A 409 -4.52 21.79 19.84
C VAL A 409 -4.70 20.45 19.17
N LEU A 410 -4.42 19.38 19.91
CA LEU A 410 -4.66 18.01 19.51
C LEU A 410 -5.99 17.55 20.09
N TYR A 411 -6.81 16.88 19.28
CA TYR A 411 -8.06 16.29 19.74
C TYR A 411 -8.09 14.81 19.40
N ASP A 412 -8.49 13.99 20.38
CA ASP A 412 -8.92 12.62 20.10
C ASP A 412 -10.36 12.65 19.57
N ILE A 413 -10.49 12.32 18.28
CA ILE A 413 -11.76 12.30 17.56
C ILE A 413 -12.28 10.89 17.30
N GLY A 414 -11.70 9.88 17.93
CA GLY A 414 -12.23 8.52 17.96
C GLY A 414 -13.43 8.35 18.91
N PRO A 415 -14.14 7.21 18.82
CA PRO A 415 -14.07 6.24 17.72
C PRO A 415 -14.79 6.75 16.47
N ASN A 416 -14.29 6.37 15.29
CA ASN A 416 -14.94 6.61 14.01
C ASN A 416 -14.82 5.39 13.08
N ALA A 417 -15.30 5.53 11.85
CA ALA A 417 -15.31 4.46 10.86
C ALA A 417 -13.91 4.02 10.37
N HIS A 418 -12.88 4.85 10.57
CA HIS A 418 -11.49 4.60 10.14
C HIS A 418 -10.58 4.15 11.27
N SER A 419 -10.75 4.70 12.49
CA SER A 419 -9.95 4.32 13.67
C SER A 419 -10.73 4.43 14.99
N GLU A 420 -10.42 3.54 15.95
CA GLU A 420 -10.99 3.59 17.31
C GLU A 420 -10.48 4.80 18.11
N GLU A 421 -9.24 5.21 17.85
CA GLU A 421 -8.64 6.46 18.36
C GLU A 421 -7.99 7.20 17.18
N LEU A 422 -8.17 8.51 17.06
CA LEU A 422 -7.60 9.29 15.95
C LEU A 422 -7.33 10.71 16.39
N THR A 423 -6.11 11.18 16.19
CA THR A 423 -5.68 12.54 16.53
C THR A 423 -5.91 13.49 15.36
N MET A 424 -6.77 14.48 15.58
CA MET A 424 -6.94 15.66 14.73
C MET A 424 -6.13 16.83 15.31
N VAL A 425 -5.63 17.71 14.45
CA VAL A 425 -4.93 18.93 14.87
C VAL A 425 -5.72 20.18 14.48
N HIS A 426 -5.86 21.12 15.40
CA HIS A 426 -6.48 22.43 15.16
C HIS A 426 -5.50 23.55 15.52
N LEU A 427 -5.37 24.53 14.62
CA LEU A 427 -4.55 25.74 14.78
C LEU A 427 -5.49 26.97 14.76
N PRO A 428 -6.01 27.40 15.92
CA PRO A 428 -7.07 28.41 15.98
C PRO A 428 -6.67 29.76 15.39
N ARG A 429 -5.40 30.17 15.58
CA ARG A 429 -4.88 31.45 15.08
C ARG A 429 -4.84 31.48 13.55
N GLN A 430 -4.49 30.36 12.92
CA GLN A 430 -4.42 30.23 11.47
C GLN A 430 -5.76 29.85 10.84
N GLY A 431 -6.72 29.35 11.63
CA GLY A 431 -7.96 28.77 11.12
C GLY A 431 -7.71 27.48 10.34
N ILE A 432 -6.75 26.65 10.76
CA ILE A 432 -6.42 25.39 10.09
C ILE A 432 -6.89 24.20 10.92
N VAL A 433 -7.57 23.27 10.28
CA VAL A 433 -7.81 21.91 10.80
C VAL A 433 -7.04 20.93 9.93
N TRP A 434 -6.27 20.05 10.55
CA TRP A 434 -5.65 18.91 9.87
C TRP A 434 -6.33 17.64 10.38
N GLN A 435 -6.91 16.85 9.48
CA GLN A 435 -7.92 15.82 9.82
C GLN A 435 -7.47 14.36 9.65
N ALA A 436 -6.26 14.12 9.12
CA ALA A 436 -5.82 12.80 8.67
C ALA A 436 -6.70 12.23 7.54
N ASP A 437 -7.61 11.31 7.89
CA ASP A 437 -8.27 10.35 6.99
C ASP A 437 -9.80 10.27 7.21
N VAL A 438 -10.39 11.23 7.91
CA VAL A 438 -11.82 11.27 8.20
C VAL A 438 -12.64 12.12 7.22
N TYR A 439 -11.96 12.78 6.28
CA TYR A 439 -12.56 13.49 5.16
C TYR A 439 -11.69 13.31 3.91
N PHE A 440 -12.34 13.08 2.77
CA PHE A 440 -11.65 12.81 1.51
C PHE A 440 -12.11 13.78 0.45
N SER A 441 -11.15 14.30 -0.31
CA SER A 441 -11.41 15.19 -1.44
C SER A 441 -10.50 14.83 -2.61
N PRO A 442 -10.92 15.09 -3.87
CA PRO A 442 -10.07 14.85 -5.03
C PRO A 442 -8.70 15.52 -4.88
N ALA A 443 -7.61 14.77 -5.04
CA ALA A 443 -6.28 15.22 -4.61
C ALA A 443 -5.78 16.53 -5.27
N THR A 444 -6.30 16.87 -6.46
CA THR A 444 -5.83 18.03 -7.24
C THR A 444 -6.87 19.15 -7.35
N GLY A 445 -8.05 18.97 -6.75
CA GLY A 445 -9.08 20.01 -6.73
C GLY A 445 -9.82 20.24 -8.03
N ARG A 446 -9.80 19.27 -8.95
CA ARG A 446 -10.63 19.31 -10.17
C ARG A 446 -12.13 19.29 -9.86
N GLY A 447 -12.53 18.88 -8.65
CA GLY A 447 -13.92 18.92 -8.20
C GLY A 447 -14.09 18.75 -6.69
N VAL A 448 -15.36 18.64 -6.30
CA VAL A 448 -15.80 18.35 -4.93
C VAL A 448 -16.73 17.15 -4.98
N ASN A 449 -16.42 16.10 -4.23
CA ASN A 449 -17.27 14.93 -4.10
C ASN A 449 -18.33 15.16 -3.01
N PRO A 450 -19.50 14.50 -3.08
CA PRO A 450 -20.38 14.36 -1.93
C PRO A 450 -19.60 13.81 -0.73
N ALA A 451 -19.80 14.39 0.45
CA ALA A 451 -19.15 13.89 1.65
C ALA A 451 -19.66 12.48 1.96
N MET A 452 -18.73 11.55 2.16
CA MET A 452 -19.02 10.21 2.66
C MET A 452 -19.56 10.26 4.10
N PRO A 453 -20.20 9.18 4.61
CA PRO A 453 -20.76 9.19 5.97
C PRO A 453 -19.73 9.54 7.04
N ILE A 454 -18.49 9.06 6.94
CA ILE A 454 -17.40 9.46 7.84
C ILE A 454 -17.12 10.98 7.83
N GLY A 455 -17.22 11.64 6.66
CA GLY A 455 -17.07 13.09 6.55
C GLY A 455 -18.22 13.87 7.19
N ILE A 456 -19.43 13.30 7.20
CA ILE A 456 -20.58 13.86 7.93
C ILE A 456 -20.39 13.69 9.43
N ASP A 457 -19.90 12.52 9.88
CA ASP A 457 -19.58 12.28 11.29
C ASP A 457 -18.46 13.20 11.78
N PHE A 458 -17.46 13.45 10.92
CA PHE A 458 -16.43 14.44 11.17
C PHE A 458 -17.00 15.85 11.35
N ALA A 459 -17.91 16.30 10.47
CA ALA A 459 -18.57 17.60 10.62
C ALA A 459 -19.34 17.71 11.96
N ARG A 460 -20.05 16.64 12.36
CA ARG A 460 -20.73 16.58 13.68
C ARG A 460 -19.73 16.69 14.82
N LYS A 461 -18.58 16.00 14.71
CA LYS A 461 -17.52 16.05 15.72
C LYS A 461 -16.92 17.45 15.82
N LEU A 462 -16.59 18.11 14.71
CA LEU A 462 -16.12 19.50 14.69
C LEU A 462 -17.11 20.44 15.40
N LYS A 463 -18.40 20.32 15.09
CA LYS A 463 -19.46 21.10 15.76
C LYS A 463 -19.51 20.85 17.26
N SER A 464 -19.36 19.60 17.70
CA SER A 464 -19.35 19.25 19.13
C SER A 464 -18.13 19.81 19.88
N LEU A 465 -17.02 20.04 19.16
CA LEU A 465 -15.81 20.69 19.69
C LEU A 465 -15.88 22.22 19.61
N GLY A 466 -16.95 22.80 19.05
CA GLY A 466 -17.05 24.24 18.82
C GLY A 466 -16.12 24.75 17.72
N ILE A 467 -15.73 23.89 16.77
CA ILE A 467 -14.91 24.24 15.60
C ILE A 467 -15.84 24.34 14.40
N ASP A 468 -16.42 25.52 14.20
CA ASP A 468 -17.32 25.86 13.08
C ASP A 468 -16.73 26.95 12.16
N ASP A 469 -15.74 27.70 12.66
CA ASP A 469 -15.00 28.73 11.93
C ASP A 469 -13.53 28.32 11.71
N PHE A 470 -13.24 27.86 10.49
CA PHE A 470 -11.89 27.60 10.00
C PHE A 470 -11.82 27.99 8.51
N THR A 471 -10.61 28.23 8.01
CA THR A 471 -10.37 28.66 6.63
C THR A 471 -9.85 27.51 5.76
N ALA A 472 -9.06 26.61 6.35
CA ALA A 472 -8.40 25.52 5.64
C ALA A 472 -8.52 24.17 6.38
N LEU A 473 -8.77 23.12 5.61
CA LEU A 473 -8.74 21.72 5.99
C LEU A 473 -7.61 21.01 5.24
N LEU A 474 -6.72 20.37 5.98
CA LEU A 474 -5.55 19.64 5.47
C LEU A 474 -5.67 18.14 5.80
N GLU A 475 -5.02 17.27 5.03
CA GLU A 475 -5.11 15.81 5.17
C GLU A 475 -3.74 15.11 5.14
N GLY A 476 -3.73 13.79 5.39
CA GLY A 476 -2.51 12.98 5.44
C GLY A 476 -2.05 12.37 4.11
N HIS A 477 -2.86 12.37 3.05
CA HIS A 477 -2.58 11.66 1.78
C HIS A 477 -2.30 12.54 0.56
N ASN A 478 -2.69 13.80 0.61
CA ASN A 478 -2.24 14.79 -0.35
C ASN A 478 -1.93 16.15 0.29
N SER A 479 -1.13 16.93 -0.42
CA SER A 479 -0.77 18.28 -0.01
C SER A 479 -1.81 19.31 -0.49
N ARG A 480 -3.08 18.96 -0.66
CA ARG A 480 -4.13 19.92 -1.03
C ARG A 480 -4.56 20.70 0.20
N ILE A 481 -4.85 21.98 0.00
CA ILE A 481 -5.55 22.81 0.97
C ILE A 481 -7.01 22.85 0.55
N VAL A 482 -7.89 22.23 1.34
CA VAL A 482 -9.34 22.28 1.11
C VAL A 482 -9.90 23.48 1.88
N THR A 483 -10.68 24.32 1.21
CA THR A 483 -11.33 25.46 1.88
C THR A 483 -12.54 25.00 2.69
N SER A 484 -12.90 25.75 3.74
CA SER A 484 -14.14 25.48 4.48
C SER A 484 -15.40 25.57 3.60
N ALA A 485 -15.38 26.41 2.55
CA ALA A 485 -16.44 26.47 1.56
C ALA A 485 -16.56 25.18 0.73
N GLU A 486 -15.44 24.58 0.31
CA GLU A 486 -15.44 23.28 -0.37
C GLU A 486 -15.93 22.16 0.55
N PHE A 487 -15.50 22.15 1.82
CA PHE A 487 -15.98 21.18 2.80
C PHE A 487 -17.50 21.28 3.00
N ARG A 488 -18.04 22.49 3.23
CA ARG A 488 -19.49 22.72 3.34
C ARG A 488 -20.24 22.35 2.06
N ARG A 489 -19.65 22.58 0.89
CA ARG A 489 -20.21 22.14 -0.39
C ARG A 489 -20.26 20.62 -0.51
N ALA A 490 -19.22 19.91 -0.07
CA ALA A 490 -19.21 18.44 -0.06
C ALA A 490 -20.33 17.88 0.84
N LEU A 491 -20.53 18.48 2.02
CA LEU A 491 -21.63 18.13 2.92
C LEU A 491 -23.01 18.40 2.30
N ALA A 492 -23.18 19.55 1.64
CA ALA A 492 -24.43 19.87 0.96
C ALA A 492 -24.74 18.92 -0.21
N LEU A 493 -23.71 18.44 -0.93
CA LEU A 493 -23.85 17.44 -1.99
C LEU A 493 -24.28 16.05 -1.47
N SER A 494 -24.15 15.80 -0.17
CA SER A 494 -24.66 14.60 0.51
C SER A 494 -25.93 14.87 1.35
N ASP A 495 -26.66 15.94 1.02
CA ASP A 495 -27.89 16.38 1.70
C ASP A 495 -27.73 16.68 3.21
N TYR A 496 -26.49 16.97 3.65
CA TYR A 496 -26.20 17.39 5.02
C TYR A 496 -25.96 18.90 5.10
N HIS A 497 -26.92 19.61 5.73
CA HIS A 497 -26.91 21.08 5.83
C HIS A 497 -26.69 21.61 7.27
N ASN A 498 -26.42 20.74 8.25
CA ASN A 498 -26.39 21.08 9.67
C ASN A 498 -24.97 21.35 10.22
N TYR A 499 -24.11 21.94 9.40
CA TYR A 499 -22.75 22.35 9.77
C TYR A 499 -22.41 23.73 9.21
#